data_AF-A0A1Z5HUE1-F1
#
_entry.id   AF-A0A1Z5HUE1-F1
#
_cell.length_a   1.000
_cell.length_b   1.000
_cell.length_c   1.000
_cell.angle_alpha   90.00
_cell.angle_beta   90.00
_cell.angle_gamma   90.00
#
_symmetry.space_group_name_H-M   'P 1'
#
loop_
_entity.id
_entity.type
_entity.pdbx_description
1 polymer ?
#
loop_
_entity_poly.entity_id
_entity_poly.type
_entity_poly.pdbx_seq_one_letter_code
_entity_poly.pdbx_strand_id
1 'polypeptide(L)'
;MKVNLPETALVKNKEVANHSQADKLEKVCRRFEALLVERLLEAMDRTTFRSAETAATELYRDMYYMELARLVSENFQLGIAEKIYQQLQEQKLMLPGGDKG
;
A
#
# COMPACT_ATOMS: atom_id res chain seq x y z
N MET A 1 52.98 -4.22 2.49
CA MET A 1 52.05 -4.33 1.34
C MET A 1 50.63 -4.17 1.89
N LYS A 2 50.04 -2.98 1.78
CA LYS A 2 48.66 -2.74 2.24
C LYS A 2 47.73 -3.22 1.12
N VAL A 3 47.01 -4.31 1.38
CA VAL A 3 46.00 -4.83 0.46
C VAL A 3 44.81 -3.89 0.54
N ASN A 4 44.59 -3.10 -0.51
CA ASN A 4 43.41 -2.25 -0.63
C ASN A 4 42.26 -3.14 -1.13
N LEU A 5 41.25 -3.36 -0.29
CA LEU A 5 40.03 -4.08 -0.64
C LEU A 5 39.03 -3.05 -1.21
N PRO A 6 38.41 -3.28 -2.38
CA PRO A 6 37.71 -2.22 -3.10
C PRO A 6 36.38 -1.85 -2.39
N GLU A 7 36.27 -0.60 -1.93
CA GLU A 7 35.07 0.04 -1.36
C GLU A 7 33.81 -0.05 -2.24
N THR A 8 33.97 -0.40 -3.52
CA THR A 8 32.89 -0.48 -4.51
C THR A 8 31.88 -1.62 -4.27
N ALA A 9 32.19 -2.61 -3.44
CA ALA A 9 31.29 -3.74 -3.16
C ALA A 9 30.23 -3.43 -2.08
N LEU A 10 30.49 -2.47 -1.20
CA LEU A 10 29.63 -2.18 -0.04
C LEU A 10 28.45 -1.26 -0.40
N VAL A 11 28.65 -0.33 -1.34
CA VAL A 11 27.63 0.63 -1.79
C VAL A 11 26.52 -0.07 -2.58
N LYS A 12 26.86 -1.03 -3.45
CA LYS A 12 25.88 -1.78 -4.26
C LYS A 12 24.86 -2.56 -3.43
N ASN A 13 25.24 -3.05 -2.25
CA ASN A 13 24.33 -3.83 -1.40
C ASN A 13 23.32 -2.95 -0.64
N LYS A 14 23.71 -1.73 -0.24
CA LYS A 14 22.82 -0.77 0.45
C LYS A 14 21.72 -0.25 -0.48
N GLU A 15 22.04 0.01 -1.75
CA GLU A 15 21.07 0.50 -2.74
C GLU A 15 20.03 -0.54 -3.12
N VAL A 16 20.44 -1.80 -3.34
CA VAL A 16 19.52 -2.91 -3.67
C VAL A 16 18.59 -3.24 -2.49
N ALA A 17 19.11 -3.18 -1.26
CA ALA A 17 18.30 -3.38 -0.05
C ALA A 17 17.27 -2.27 0.16
N ASN A 18 17.63 -1.00 -0.12
CA ASN A 18 16.71 0.13 -0.04
C ASN A 18 15.63 0.08 -1.11
N HIS A 19 15.96 -0.33 -2.34
CA HIS A 19 14.97 -0.52 -3.40
C HIS A 19 13.94 -1.59 -3.03
N SER A 20 14.38 -2.70 -2.44
CA SER A 20 13.48 -3.76 -1.95
C SER A 20 12.50 -3.28 -0.87
N GLN A 21 12.92 -2.35 -0.01
CA GLN A 21 12.04 -1.80 1.03
C GLN A 21 11.07 -0.76 0.47
N ALA A 22 11.51 0.09 -0.45
CA ALA A 22 10.64 1.07 -1.12
C ALA A 22 9.50 0.36 -1.86
N ASP A 23 9.81 -0.69 -2.63
CA ASP A 23 8.82 -1.48 -3.37
C ASP A 23 7.81 -2.18 -2.45
N LYS A 24 8.27 -2.64 -1.28
CA LYS A 24 7.39 -3.26 -0.27
C LYS A 24 6.44 -2.23 0.34
N LEU A 25 6.96 -1.04 0.66
CA LEU A 25 6.15 0.04 1.22
C LEU A 25 5.08 0.48 0.22
N GLU A 26 5.44 0.67 -1.04
CA GLU A 26 4.49 1.00 -2.10
C GLU A 26 3.38 -0.07 -2.24
N LYS A 27 3.76 -1.36 -2.25
CA LYS A 27 2.78 -2.47 -2.30
C LYS A 27 1.82 -2.47 -1.12
N VAL A 28 2.30 -2.14 0.07
CA VAL A 28 1.45 -2.05 1.27
C VAL A 28 0.49 -0.87 1.16
N CYS A 29 0.97 0.30 0.70
CA CYS A 29 0.12 1.46 0.47
C CYS A 29 -1.00 1.16 -0.54
N ARG A 30 -0.69 0.47 -1.65
CA ARG A 30 -1.69 0.04 -2.65
C ARG A 30 -2.73 -0.91 -2.05
N ARG A 31 -2.31 -1.89 -1.24
CA ARG A 31 -3.25 -2.79 -0.53
C ARG A 31 -4.14 -2.04 0.46
N PHE A 32 -3.61 -1.01 1.10
CA PHE A 32 -4.39 -0.19 2.02
C PHE A 32 -5.42 0.68 1.28
N GLU A 33 -5.07 1.23 0.12
CA GLU A 33 -6.04 1.91 -0.76
C GLU A 33 -7.17 0.96 -1.18
N ALA A 34 -6.87 -0.29 -1.55
CA ALA A 34 -7.90 -1.29 -1.85
C ALA A 34 -8.86 -1.49 -0.66
N LEU A 35 -8.34 -1.65 0.55
CA LEU A 35 -9.16 -1.77 1.76
C LEU A 35 -10.05 -0.54 2.00
N LEU A 36 -9.51 0.66 1.79
CA LEU A 36 -10.28 1.90 1.92
C LEU A 36 -11.39 2.00 0.88
N VAL A 37 -11.13 1.61 -0.37
CA VAL A 37 -12.13 1.59 -1.44
C VAL A 37 -13.25 0.61 -1.10
N GLU A 38 -12.91 -0.59 -0.62
CA GLU A 38 -13.90 -1.56 -0.16
C GLU A 38 -14.83 -0.95 0.91
N ARG A 39 -14.26 -0.32 1.94
CA ARG A 39 -15.06 0.31 3.01
C ARG A 39 -15.86 1.51 2.52
N LEU A 40 -15.36 2.25 1.54
CA LEU A 40 -16.11 3.33 0.91
C LEU A 40 -17.33 2.77 0.17
N LEU A 41 -17.16 1.70 -0.60
CA LEU A 41 -18.25 1.03 -1.32
C LEU A 41 -19.29 0.47 -0.36
N GLU A 42 -18.87 -0.21 0.72
CA GLU A 42 -19.77 -0.67 1.79
C GLU A 42 -20.54 0.49 2.43
N ALA A 43 -19.87 1.61 2.74
CA ALA A 43 -20.50 2.78 3.35
C ALA A 43 -21.53 3.41 2.41
N MET A 44 -21.24 3.50 1.11
CA MET A 44 -22.18 3.94 0.10
C MET A 44 -23.38 2.99 0.01
N ASP A 45 -23.16 1.68 0.07
CA ASP A 45 -24.24 0.70 0.05
C ASP A 45 -25.20 0.84 1.23
N ARG A 46 -24.66 1.08 2.44
CA ARG A 46 -25.48 1.30 3.65
C ARG A 46 -26.43 2.49 3.55
N THR A 47 -26.17 3.45 2.66
CA THR A 47 -27.08 4.58 2.41
C THR A 47 -28.25 4.23 1.51
N THR A 48 -28.23 3.05 0.88
CA THR A 48 -29.34 2.57 0.04
C THR A 48 -30.42 1.91 0.90
N PHE A 49 -31.68 2.29 0.70
CA PHE A 49 -32.80 1.67 1.39
C PHE A 49 -33.10 0.32 0.73
N ARG A 50 -32.88 -0.79 1.44
CA ARG A 50 -33.05 -2.14 0.92
C ARG A 50 -34.19 -2.87 1.63
N SER A 51 -34.97 -3.62 0.84
CA SER A 51 -35.92 -4.60 1.37
C SER A 51 -35.16 -5.81 1.90
N ALA A 52 -35.82 -6.71 2.65
CA ALA A 52 -35.16 -7.88 3.24
C ALA A 52 -34.43 -8.71 2.17
N GLU A 53 -33.11 -8.75 2.24
CA GLU A 53 -32.27 -9.49 1.30
C GLU A 53 -32.03 -10.91 1.79
N THR A 54 -31.73 -11.81 0.86
CA THR A 54 -31.33 -13.17 1.22
C THR A 54 -29.86 -13.20 1.59
N ALA A 55 -29.45 -14.13 2.47
CA ALA A 55 -28.04 -14.33 2.83
C ALA A 55 -27.13 -14.59 1.60
N ALA A 56 -27.67 -15.18 0.53
CA ALA A 56 -26.94 -15.37 -0.73
C ALA A 56 -26.64 -14.04 -1.43
N THR A 57 -27.56 -13.08 -1.36
CA THR A 57 -27.41 -11.74 -1.94
C THR A 57 -26.39 -10.91 -1.17
N GLU A 58 -26.36 -11.04 0.16
CA GLU A 58 -25.35 -10.40 1.02
C GLU A 58 -23.96 -10.96 0.70
N LEU A 59 -23.79 -12.29 0.70
CA LEU A 59 -22.50 -12.91 0.39
C LEU A 59 -21.97 -12.50 -0.99
N TYR A 60 -22.82 -12.53 -2.02
CA TYR A 60 -22.41 -12.15 -3.37
C TYR A 60 -21.98 -10.68 -3.43
N ARG A 61 -22.64 -9.81 -2.68
CA ARG A 61 -22.30 -8.39 -2.61
C ARG A 61 -20.94 -8.16 -1.98
N ASP A 62 -20.66 -8.80 -0.86
CA ASP A 62 -19.38 -8.66 -0.18
C ASP A 62 -18.23 -9.08 -1.12
N MET A 63 -18.41 -10.20 -1.84
CA MET A 63 -17.47 -10.64 -2.87
C MET A 63 -17.33 -9.62 -4.01
N TYR A 64 -18.44 -9.01 -4.44
CA TYR A 64 -18.45 -8.01 -5.49
C TYR A 64 -17.70 -6.73 -5.09
N TYR A 65 -17.89 -6.24 -3.87
CA TYR A 65 -17.17 -5.06 -3.37
C TYR A 65 -15.68 -5.32 -3.19
N MET A 66 -15.30 -6.50 -2.70
CA MET A 66 -13.90 -6.88 -2.59
C MET A 66 -13.21 -6.89 -3.96
N GLU A 67 -13.85 -7.46 -5.00
CA GLU A 67 -13.28 -7.50 -6.35
C GLU A 67 -13.25 -6.12 -7.02
N LEU A 68 -14.30 -5.30 -6.85
CA LEU A 68 -14.30 -3.92 -7.32
C LEU A 68 -13.17 -3.11 -6.67
N ALA A 69 -12.99 -3.24 -5.35
CA ALA A 69 -11.94 -2.55 -4.63
C ALA A 69 -10.54 -2.94 -5.12
N ARG A 70 -10.34 -4.24 -5.40
CA ARG A 70 -9.11 -4.74 -6.04
C ARG A 70 -8.89 -4.10 -7.41
N LEU A 71 -9.90 -4.14 -8.28
CA LEU A 71 -9.82 -3.58 -9.64
C LEU A 71 -9.57 -2.07 -9.64
N VAL A 72 -10.20 -1.32 -8.73
CA VAL A 72 -9.97 0.12 -8.55
C VAL A 72 -8.53 0.37 -8.10
N SER A 73 -8.03 -0.34 -7.09
CA SER A 73 -6.65 -0.16 -6.63
C SER A 73 -5.58 -0.50 -7.69
N GLU A 74 -5.90 -1.42 -8.62
CA GLU A 74 -4.98 -1.84 -9.69
C GLU A 74 -5.05 -0.96 -10.93
N ASN A 75 -6.26 -0.55 -11.35
CA ASN A 75 -6.50 0.10 -12.65
C ASN A 75 -6.97 1.55 -12.55
N PHE A 76 -7.58 1.95 -11.43
CA PHE A 76 -8.15 3.28 -11.19
C PHE A 76 -7.68 3.80 -9.83
N GLN A 77 -6.37 4.02 -9.72
CA GLN A 77 -5.76 4.52 -8.50
C GLN A 77 -6.40 5.85 -8.10
N LEU A 78 -6.87 5.95 -6.85
CA LEU A 78 -7.51 7.17 -6.34
C LEU A 78 -6.48 8.21 -5.87
N GLY A 79 -5.19 7.87 -5.91
CA GLY A 79 -4.10 8.72 -5.43
C GLY A 79 -3.87 8.62 -3.92
N ILE A 80 -4.62 7.77 -3.21
CA ILE A 80 -4.53 7.63 -1.75
C ILE A 80 -3.27 6.87 -1.39
N ALA A 81 -2.95 5.80 -2.12
CA ALA A 81 -1.73 5.02 -1.92
C ALA A 81 -0.48 5.91 -2.05
N GLU A 82 -0.45 6.77 -3.08
CA GLU A 82 0.63 7.71 -3.35
C GLU A 82 0.75 8.76 -2.25
N LYS A 83 -0.38 9.28 -1.75
CA LYS A 83 -0.37 10.24 -0.65
C LYS A 83 0.12 9.65 0.65
N ILE A 84 -0.32 8.42 0.98
CA ILE A 84 0.17 7.71 2.16
C ILE A 84 1.67 7.43 2.02
N TYR A 85 2.12 6.98 0.85
CA TYR A 85 3.52 6.73 0.57
C TYR A 85 4.38 7.98 0.76
N GLN A 86 3.96 9.12 0.18
CA GLN A 86 4.61 10.42 0.35
C GLN A 86 4.73 10.81 1.82
N GLN A 87 3.62 10.75 2.57
CA GLN A 87 3.62 11.09 3.99
C GLN A 87 4.52 10.19 4.83
N LEU A 88 4.55 8.89 4.54
CA LEU A 88 5.41 7.94 5.26
C LEU A 88 6.88 8.14 4.94
N GLN A 89 7.21 8.50 3.69
CA GLN A 89 8.59 8.89 3.33
C GLN A 89 9.01 10.19 4.01
N GLU A 90 8.14 11.20 4.02
CA GLU A 90 8.38 12.47 4.70
C GLU A 90 8.55 12.27 6.21
N GLN A 91 7.72 11.45 6.85
CA GLN A 91 7.90 11.07 8.26
C GLN A 91 9.20 10.32 8.52
N LYS A 92 9.61 9.40 7.62
CA LYS A 92 10.90 8.72 7.72
C LYS A 92 12.07 9.72 7.67
N LEU A 93 11.92 10.81 6.92
CA LEU A 93 12.86 11.94 6.91
C LEU A 93 12.81 12.80 8.18
N MET A 94 11.68 12.85 8.88
CA MET A 94 11.45 13.68 10.07
C MET A 94 11.75 13.00 11.42
N LEU A 95 12.16 11.72 11.44
CA LEU A 95 12.56 11.02 12.66
C LEU A 95 14.05 11.27 12.98
N PRO A 96 14.41 12.02 14.04
CA PRO A 96 15.80 12.11 14.48
C PRO A 96 16.22 10.78 15.12
N GLY A 97 16.81 9.88 14.34
CA GLY A 97 17.34 8.63 14.89
C GLY A 97 17.56 7.47 13.92
N GLY A 98 17.62 7.71 12.61
CA GLY A 98 17.61 6.66 11.59
C GLY A 98 18.90 6.46 10.78
N ASP A 99 20.09 6.82 11.27
CA ASP A 99 21.36 6.30 10.71
C ASP A 99 22.50 6.38 11.75
N LYS A 100 22.73 5.27 12.45
CA LYS A 100 24.06 4.87 12.92
C LYS A 100 24.26 3.43 12.43
N GLY A 101 24.83 3.28 11.24
CA GLY A 101 25.21 2.00 10.64
C GLY A 101 25.84 2.16 9.27
#